data_AF-A0A521PXM7-F1
#
_entry.id   AF-A0A521PXM7-F1
#
_cell.length_a   1.000
_cell.length_b   1.000
_cell.length_c   1.000
_cell.angle_alpha   90.00
_cell.angle_beta   90.00
_cell.angle_gamma   90.00
#
_symmetry.space_group_name_H-M   'P 1'
#
loop_
_entity.id
_entity.type
_entity.pdbx_description
1 polymer ?
#
loop_
_entity_poly.entity_id
_entity_poly.type
_entity_poly.pdbx_seq_one_letter_code
_entity_poly.pdbx_strand_id
1 'polypeptide(L)'
;MRHGWQMCYLLVTYLGDSGKLEAQKLLERRASAGNRLLGSFNKPVKNWLDFFTYTQFVDRDGKFQLTMLSHSSFAPLAQSVTAMLKEEFFHMFTGNIGLTRIVRAGKIPVPIIQKYFNKWLSTAYDLFGTDHSSSAHWTYVWGLKGRYDEHEAKELAEKDRLNDLARSHFFAECQRLVDGLNQHIPGNQSRLFVPDLKFHRSIGEFAGKTYSVRGEPLSTEEYQKHLAEILPTPEDEHLSDEIFKEKDWVLQMN
;
A
#
# COMPACT_ATOMS: atom_id res chain seq x y z
N MET A 1 6.19 13.85 7.77
CA MET A 1 6.28 15.32 7.55
C MET A 1 7.47 15.72 6.68
N ARG A 2 8.68 15.21 6.92
CA ARG A 2 9.88 15.57 6.15
C ARG A 2 9.78 15.29 4.64
N HIS A 3 9.20 14.16 4.23
CA HIS A 3 8.98 13.84 2.81
C HIS A 3 8.16 14.92 2.08
N GLY A 4 7.09 15.43 2.73
CA GLY A 4 6.30 16.53 2.19
C GLY A 4 7.12 17.80 2.01
N TRP A 5 8.00 18.12 2.97
CA TRP A 5 8.91 19.26 2.87
C TRP A 5 9.92 19.10 1.71
N GLN A 6 10.49 17.90 1.54
CA GLN A 6 11.41 17.60 0.43
C GLN A 6 10.72 17.77 -0.94
N MET A 7 9.46 17.34 -1.07
CA MET A 7 8.70 17.56 -2.31
C MET A 7 8.39 19.05 -2.53
N CYS A 8 7.99 19.78 -1.49
CA CYS A 8 7.79 21.23 -1.57
C CYS A 8 9.08 21.97 -1.95
N TYR A 9 10.23 21.55 -1.43
CA TYR A 9 11.53 22.11 -1.81
C TYR A 9 11.77 21.93 -3.33
N LEU A 10 11.59 20.73 -3.88
CA LEU A 10 11.75 20.50 -5.31
C LEU A 10 10.80 21.37 -6.15
N LEU A 11 9.54 21.46 -5.75
CA LEU A 11 8.53 22.27 -6.42
C LEU A 11 8.92 23.76 -6.44
N VAL A 12 9.22 24.33 -5.27
CA VAL A 12 9.50 25.76 -5.12
C VAL A 12 10.82 26.15 -5.77
N THR A 13 11.85 25.30 -5.67
CA THR A 13 13.20 25.62 -6.19
C THR A 13 13.29 25.48 -7.70
N TYR A 14 12.64 24.48 -8.30
CA TYR A 14 12.89 24.13 -9.71
C TYR A 14 11.70 24.39 -10.66
N LEU A 15 10.49 24.64 -10.15
CA LEU A 15 9.27 24.75 -10.99
C LEU A 15 8.57 26.12 -10.90
N GLY A 16 9.27 27.13 -10.35
CA GLY A 16 8.81 28.53 -10.33
C GLY A 16 7.46 28.72 -9.65
N ASP A 17 6.64 29.63 -10.19
CA ASP A 17 5.35 29.97 -9.59
C ASP A 17 4.33 28.82 -9.64
N SER A 18 4.40 27.98 -10.68
CA SER A 18 3.58 26.77 -10.77
C SER A 18 3.92 25.78 -9.64
N GLY A 19 5.20 25.61 -9.32
CA GLY A 19 5.65 24.79 -8.21
C GLY A 19 5.22 25.32 -6.85
N LYS A 20 5.29 26.63 -6.63
CA LYS A 20 4.78 27.27 -5.40
C LYS A 20 3.28 27.00 -5.20
N LEU A 21 2.49 27.10 -6.28
CA LEU A 21 1.07 26.82 -6.23
C LEU A 21 0.77 25.35 -5.87
N GLU A 22 1.52 24.39 -6.45
CA GLU A 22 1.35 22.97 -6.08
C GLU A 22 1.79 22.69 -4.63
N ALA A 23 2.84 23.34 -4.15
CA ALA A 23 3.26 23.24 -2.74
C ALA A 23 2.19 23.78 -1.78
N GLN A 24 1.53 24.88 -2.14
CA GLN A 24 0.38 25.40 -1.38
C GLN A 24 -0.77 24.38 -1.35
N LYS A 25 -1.15 23.82 -2.50
CA LYS A 25 -2.21 22.80 -2.58
C LYS A 25 -1.90 21.56 -1.73
N LEU A 26 -0.64 21.15 -1.59
CA LEU A 26 -0.24 20.06 -0.69
C LEU A 26 -0.61 20.33 0.77
N LEU A 27 -0.53 21.60 1.20
CA LEU A 27 -0.88 22.06 2.55
C LEU A 27 -2.38 22.31 2.74
N GLU A 28 -3.15 22.51 1.68
CA GLU A 28 -4.61 22.74 1.75
C GLU A 28 -5.41 21.45 1.75
N ARG A 29 -4.93 20.41 1.05
CA ARG A 29 -5.59 19.09 1.03
C ARG A 29 -5.56 18.43 2.43
N ARG A 30 -6.67 17.80 2.80
CA ARG A 30 -6.93 17.13 4.08
C ARG A 30 -7.58 15.77 3.82
N ALA A 31 -7.02 14.73 4.43
CA ALA A 31 -7.59 13.38 4.37
C ALA A 31 -8.99 13.32 5.00
N SER A 32 -9.21 14.06 6.10
CA SER A 32 -10.51 14.17 6.76
C SER A 32 -11.60 14.81 5.89
N ALA A 33 -11.22 15.60 4.89
CA ALA A 33 -12.14 16.19 3.91
C ALA A 33 -12.27 15.33 2.64
N GLY A 34 -11.62 14.16 2.59
CA GLY A 34 -11.65 13.25 1.45
C GLY A 34 -11.01 13.80 0.17
N ASN A 35 -10.21 14.87 0.26
CA ASN A 35 -9.69 15.59 -0.91
C ASN A 35 -8.18 15.36 -1.17
N ARG A 36 -7.56 14.34 -0.55
CA ARG A 36 -6.25 13.85 -1.02
C ARG A 36 -6.41 13.26 -2.42
N LEU A 37 -5.35 13.37 -3.23
CA LEU A 37 -5.37 12.97 -4.64
C LEU A 37 -5.62 11.48 -4.85
N LEU A 38 -5.13 10.63 -3.94
CA LEU A 38 -5.24 9.18 -4.05
C LEU A 38 -6.20 8.65 -2.99
N GLY A 39 -7.17 7.84 -3.42
CA GLY A 39 -8.28 7.38 -2.58
C GLY A 39 -7.82 6.64 -1.32
N SER A 40 -6.76 5.85 -1.41
CA SER A 40 -6.19 5.11 -0.26
C SER A 40 -5.77 6.03 0.89
N PHE A 41 -5.30 7.26 0.59
CA PHE A 41 -4.92 8.25 1.60
C PHE A 41 -6.09 9.04 2.19
N ASN A 42 -7.31 8.81 1.71
CA ASN A 42 -8.54 9.32 2.31
C ASN A 42 -9.26 8.28 3.18
N LYS A 43 -8.82 7.00 3.15
CA LYS A 43 -9.45 5.95 3.96
C LYS A 43 -9.09 6.13 5.45
N PRO A 44 -10.05 5.93 6.36
CA PRO A 44 -9.79 6.09 7.78
C PRO A 44 -8.91 4.95 8.32
N VAL A 45 -7.90 5.35 9.08
CA VAL A 45 -7.11 4.49 9.97
C VAL A 45 -7.73 4.66 11.36
N LYS A 46 -8.53 3.68 11.80
CA LYS A 46 -9.35 3.81 13.01
C LYS A 46 -8.68 3.24 14.26
N ASN A 47 -7.86 2.21 14.10
CA ASN A 47 -7.28 1.48 15.22
C ASN A 47 -5.86 0.98 14.93
N TRP A 48 -5.27 0.25 15.87
CA TRP A 48 -3.89 -0.23 15.74
C TRP A 48 -3.70 -1.27 14.64
N LEU A 49 -4.70 -2.12 14.39
CA LEU A 49 -4.61 -3.11 13.32
C LEU A 49 -4.67 -2.44 11.94
N ASP A 50 -5.47 -1.39 11.78
CA ASP A 50 -5.40 -0.50 10.61
C ASP A 50 -4.00 0.09 10.47
N PHE A 51 -3.45 0.69 11.53
CA PHE A 51 -2.15 1.35 11.49
C PHE A 51 -1.00 0.41 11.09
N PHE A 52 -0.90 -0.76 11.71
CA PHE A 52 0.17 -1.71 11.38
C PHE A 52 0.01 -2.33 10.00
N THR A 53 -1.23 -2.59 9.57
CA THR A 53 -1.50 -3.10 8.22
C THR A 53 -1.23 -2.04 7.15
N TYR A 54 -1.59 -0.79 7.42
CA TYR A 54 -1.32 0.36 6.57
C TYR A 54 0.19 0.57 6.39
N THR A 55 0.94 0.63 7.49
CA THR A 55 2.41 0.82 7.44
C THR A 55 3.15 -0.39 6.84
N GLN A 56 2.60 -1.60 6.94
CA GLN A 56 3.14 -2.80 6.30
C GLN A 56 2.97 -2.77 4.77
N PHE A 57 1.81 -2.34 4.27
CA PHE A 57 1.41 -2.51 2.86
C PHE A 57 1.22 -1.21 2.08
N VAL A 58 0.58 -0.20 2.65
CA VAL A 58 0.34 1.09 1.97
C VAL A 58 1.61 1.92 1.91
N ASP A 59 2.35 2.08 3.01
CA ASP A 59 3.65 2.78 2.97
C ASP A 59 4.68 2.03 2.10
N ARG A 60 4.50 0.72 1.92
CA ARG A 60 5.32 -0.05 1.00
C ARG A 60 5.12 0.37 -0.46
N ASP A 61 3.96 0.88 -0.88
CA ASP A 61 3.86 1.55 -2.19
C ASP A 61 4.87 2.69 -2.29
N GLY A 62 5.04 3.49 -1.23
CA GLY A 62 6.05 4.54 -1.12
C GLY A 62 7.45 4.05 -1.48
N LYS A 63 7.88 2.89 -0.95
CA LYS A 63 9.15 2.24 -1.33
C LYS A 63 9.23 2.00 -2.84
N PHE A 64 8.19 1.43 -3.46
CA PHE A 64 8.17 1.14 -4.89
C PHE A 64 8.22 2.42 -5.72
N GLN A 65 7.38 3.41 -5.39
CA GLN A 65 7.34 4.70 -6.08
C GLN A 65 8.68 5.43 -5.99
N LEU A 66 9.26 5.50 -4.79
CA LEU A 66 10.56 6.12 -4.56
C LEU A 66 11.67 5.38 -5.32
N THR A 67 11.71 4.05 -5.28
CA THR A 67 12.72 3.26 -6.04
C THR A 67 12.63 3.57 -7.54
N MET A 68 11.42 3.57 -8.11
CA MET A 68 11.22 3.92 -9.52
C MET A 68 11.64 5.37 -9.84
N LEU A 69 11.38 6.32 -8.94
CA LEU A 69 11.81 7.72 -9.07
C LEU A 69 13.31 7.93 -8.83
N SER A 70 14.01 6.97 -8.20
CA SER A 70 15.46 7.04 -8.02
C SER A 70 16.22 7.01 -9.36
N HIS A 71 15.57 6.47 -10.41
CA HIS A 71 16.09 6.42 -11.77
C HIS A 71 15.79 7.68 -12.60
N SER A 72 15.26 8.74 -11.98
CA SER A 72 14.89 9.96 -12.70
C SER A 72 16.10 10.66 -13.32
N SER A 73 15.96 11.07 -14.58
CA SER A 73 16.89 11.95 -15.31
C SER A 73 16.90 13.37 -14.73
N PHE A 74 15.86 13.75 -13.99
CA PHE A 74 15.84 14.97 -13.20
C PHE A 74 16.64 14.77 -11.91
N ALA A 75 17.94 15.04 -11.97
CA ALA A 75 18.89 14.75 -10.90
C ALA A 75 18.48 15.25 -9.49
N PRO A 76 17.91 16.46 -9.29
CA PRO A 76 17.45 16.90 -7.97
C PRO A 76 16.41 15.97 -7.33
N LEU A 77 15.48 15.41 -8.13
CA LEU A 77 14.49 14.46 -7.64
C LEU A 77 15.15 13.13 -7.26
N ALA A 78 15.96 12.55 -8.15
CA ALA A 78 16.66 11.29 -7.90
C ALA A 78 17.55 11.35 -6.64
N GLN A 79 18.23 12.48 -6.41
CA GLN A 79 19.05 12.68 -5.21
C GLN A 79 18.22 12.76 -3.92
N SER A 80 17.05 13.40 -3.97
CA SER A 80 16.16 13.53 -2.82
C SER A 80 15.59 12.17 -2.36
N VAL A 81 15.39 11.24 -3.30
CA VAL A 81 14.84 9.89 -3.07
C VAL A 81 15.66 9.06 -2.08
N THR A 82 17.00 9.11 -2.16
CA THR A 82 17.86 8.24 -1.33
C THR A 82 17.60 8.42 0.17
N ALA A 83 17.44 9.67 0.62
CA ALA A 83 17.16 9.95 2.02
C ALA A 83 15.72 9.58 2.42
N MET A 84 14.76 9.62 1.49
CA MET A 84 13.38 9.19 1.75
C MET A 84 13.29 7.67 1.86
N LEU A 85 13.98 6.91 0.99
CA LEU A 85 14.02 5.45 1.05
C LEU A 85 14.57 4.92 2.39
N LYS A 86 15.59 5.58 2.93
CA LYS A 86 16.13 5.25 4.28
C LYS A 86 15.07 5.44 5.37
N GLU A 87 14.23 6.46 5.24
CA GLU A 87 13.16 6.72 6.21
C GLU A 87 11.96 5.80 6.03
N GLU A 88 11.59 5.50 4.79
CA GLU A 88 10.51 4.57 4.44
C GLU A 88 10.73 3.19 5.06
N PHE A 89 11.99 2.78 5.20
CA PHE A 89 12.35 1.55 5.89
C PHE A 89 11.81 1.49 7.33
N PHE A 90 11.84 2.60 8.08
CA PHE A 90 11.33 2.62 9.46
C PHE A 90 9.81 2.46 9.51
N HIS A 91 9.09 3.02 8.53
CA HIS A 91 7.63 2.87 8.40
C HIS A 91 7.27 1.40 8.16
N MET A 92 7.87 0.79 7.14
CA MET A 92 7.66 -0.62 6.81
C MET A 92 8.10 -1.56 7.94
N PHE A 93 9.20 -1.25 8.62
CA PHE A 93 9.68 -2.02 9.77
C PHE A 93 8.68 -1.97 10.93
N THR A 94 8.09 -0.80 11.20
CA THR A 94 7.05 -0.62 12.22
C THR A 94 5.84 -1.51 11.94
N GLY A 95 5.35 -1.52 10.69
CA GLY A 95 4.25 -2.38 10.28
C GLY A 95 4.57 -3.87 10.44
N ASN A 96 5.72 -4.31 9.92
CA ASN A 96 6.11 -5.71 9.94
C ASN A 96 6.29 -6.25 11.37
N ILE A 97 7.01 -5.51 12.21
CA ILE A 97 7.24 -5.88 13.61
C ILE A 97 5.94 -5.83 14.40
N GLY A 98 5.10 -4.80 14.20
CA GLY A 98 3.80 -4.69 14.84
C GLY A 98 2.91 -5.90 14.55
N LEU A 99 2.74 -6.25 13.28
CA LEU A 99 1.97 -7.43 12.87
C LEU A 99 2.58 -8.73 13.38
N THR A 100 3.91 -8.88 13.33
CA THR A 100 4.60 -10.06 13.87
C THR A 100 4.30 -10.23 15.37
N ARG A 101 4.34 -9.14 16.14
CA ARG A 101 4.06 -9.15 17.58
C ARG A 101 2.60 -9.47 17.89
N ILE A 102 1.66 -8.96 17.08
CA ILE A 102 0.22 -9.28 17.18
C ILE A 102 -0.03 -10.76 16.89
N VAL A 103 0.51 -11.26 15.77
CA VAL A 103 0.34 -12.66 15.36
C VAL A 103 0.92 -13.61 16.41
N ARG A 104 2.11 -13.30 16.94
CA ARG A 104 2.74 -14.09 18.00
C ARG A 104 2.00 -14.03 19.34
N ALA A 105 1.34 -12.92 19.66
CA ALA A 105 0.48 -12.83 20.85
C ALA A 105 -0.76 -13.73 20.72
N GLY A 106 -1.28 -13.89 19.50
CA GLY A 106 -2.40 -14.79 19.20
C GLY A 106 -3.73 -14.36 19.82
N LYS A 107 -3.85 -13.12 20.30
CA LYS A 107 -5.06 -12.58 20.94
C LYS A 107 -6.11 -12.13 19.94
N ILE A 108 -5.69 -11.56 18.82
CA ILE A 108 -6.59 -11.17 17.73
C ILE A 108 -6.80 -12.39 16.83
N PRO A 109 -8.06 -12.83 16.60
CA PRO A 109 -8.34 -13.93 15.69
C PRO A 109 -7.77 -13.69 14.30
N VAL A 110 -7.08 -14.69 13.73
CA VAL A 110 -6.51 -14.62 12.37
C VAL A 110 -7.54 -14.20 11.30
N PRO A 111 -8.81 -14.65 11.34
CA PRO A 111 -9.81 -14.17 10.39
C PRO A 111 -10.01 -12.65 10.42
N ILE A 112 -9.94 -12.01 11.60
CA ILE A 112 -10.04 -10.55 11.71
C ILE A 112 -8.82 -9.89 11.07
N ILE A 113 -7.61 -10.38 11.36
CA ILE A 113 -6.38 -9.88 10.71
C ILE A 113 -6.49 -9.97 9.18
N GLN A 114 -7.00 -11.08 8.65
CA GLN A 114 -7.21 -11.26 7.21
C GLN A 114 -8.16 -10.21 6.62
N LYS A 115 -9.23 -9.81 7.33
CA LYS A 115 -10.14 -8.76 6.85
C LYS A 115 -9.43 -7.42 6.67
N TYR A 116 -8.53 -7.06 7.59
CA TYR A 116 -7.72 -5.85 7.46
C TYR A 116 -6.72 -5.95 6.30
N PHE A 117 -6.14 -7.14 6.06
CA PHE A 117 -5.29 -7.37 4.90
C PHE A 117 -6.07 -7.19 3.60
N ASN A 118 -7.29 -7.73 3.52
CA ASN A 118 -8.19 -7.56 2.38
C ASN A 118 -8.48 -6.07 2.11
N LYS A 119 -8.82 -5.30 3.17
CA LYS A 119 -9.09 -3.85 3.10
C LYS A 119 -7.90 -3.05 2.55
N TRP A 120 -6.70 -3.28 3.07
CA TRP A 120 -5.54 -2.42 2.79
C TRP A 120 -4.74 -2.86 1.56
N LEU A 121 -4.64 -4.16 1.27
CA LEU A 121 -3.95 -4.62 0.06
C LEU A 121 -4.73 -4.25 -1.20
N SER A 122 -6.06 -4.38 -1.20
CA SER A 122 -6.86 -4.01 -2.38
C SER A 122 -6.74 -2.53 -2.72
N THR A 123 -6.72 -1.65 -1.70
CA THR A 123 -6.51 -0.20 -1.91
C THR A 123 -5.06 0.12 -2.29
N ALA A 124 -4.07 -0.65 -1.83
CA ALA A 124 -2.68 -0.45 -2.21
C ALA A 124 -2.45 -0.77 -3.69
N TYR A 125 -3.14 -1.77 -4.25
CA TYR A 125 -3.06 -2.10 -5.68
C TYR A 125 -3.48 -0.96 -6.60
N ASP A 126 -4.46 -0.15 -6.16
CA ASP A 126 -4.94 1.01 -6.89
C ASP A 126 -3.90 2.15 -6.95
N LEU A 127 -2.94 2.21 -6.00
CA LEU A 127 -1.89 3.25 -5.99
C LEU A 127 -0.95 3.19 -7.18
N PHE A 128 -0.82 2.01 -7.81
CA PHE A 128 -0.02 1.83 -9.02
C PHE A 128 -0.71 2.39 -10.29
N GLY A 129 -1.97 2.81 -10.22
CA GLY A 129 -2.69 3.39 -11.36
C GLY A 129 -3.30 2.35 -12.30
N THR A 130 -3.59 2.75 -13.54
CA THR A 130 -4.19 1.88 -14.57
C THR A 130 -3.15 0.93 -15.16
N ASP A 131 -3.60 -0.27 -15.56
CA ASP A 131 -2.75 -1.35 -16.09
C ASP A 131 -2.03 -0.92 -17.38
N HIS A 132 -2.77 -0.26 -18.27
CA HIS A 132 -2.24 0.45 -19.42
C HIS A 132 -2.30 1.96 -19.19
N SER A 133 -1.16 2.64 -19.31
CA SER A 133 -1.05 4.06 -19.00
C SER A 133 -0.11 4.79 -19.95
N SER A 134 -0.67 5.66 -20.78
CA SER A 134 0.11 6.58 -21.62
C SER A 134 0.99 7.51 -20.77
N SER A 135 0.52 7.91 -19.58
CA SER A 135 1.31 8.72 -18.66
C SER A 135 2.53 7.97 -18.15
N ALA A 136 2.37 6.70 -17.73
CA ALA A 136 3.51 5.88 -17.31
C ALA A 136 4.51 5.65 -18.46
N HIS A 137 3.99 5.37 -19.67
CA HIS A 137 4.78 5.22 -20.88
C HIS A 137 5.68 6.43 -21.12
N TRP A 138 5.10 7.64 -21.18
CA TRP A 138 5.87 8.85 -21.47
C TRP A 138 6.80 9.27 -20.32
N THR A 139 6.39 9.04 -19.08
CA THR A 139 7.24 9.30 -17.91
C THR A 139 8.50 8.43 -17.96
N TYR A 140 8.40 7.19 -18.42
CA TYR A 140 9.55 6.32 -18.65
C TYR A 140 10.40 6.76 -19.84
N VAL A 141 9.77 7.06 -20.99
CA VAL A 141 10.48 7.51 -22.21
C VAL A 141 11.26 8.81 -21.98
N TRP A 142 10.72 9.74 -21.20
CA TRP A 142 11.42 10.98 -20.82
C TRP A 142 12.44 10.78 -19.70
N GLY A 143 12.59 9.55 -19.20
CA GLY A 143 13.52 9.20 -18.13
C GLY A 143 13.11 9.75 -16.77
N LEU A 144 11.86 10.18 -16.55
CA LEU A 144 11.43 10.77 -15.29
C LEU A 144 11.18 9.72 -14.20
N LYS A 145 10.84 8.49 -14.58
CA LYS A 145 10.56 7.36 -13.67
C LYS A 145 10.92 6.04 -14.36
N GLY A 146 11.81 5.26 -13.76
CA GLY A 146 12.22 3.93 -14.27
C GLY A 146 11.30 2.81 -13.81
N ARG A 147 11.65 1.56 -14.13
CA ARG A 147 11.03 0.37 -13.52
C ARG A 147 11.50 0.20 -12.08
N TYR A 148 10.81 -0.66 -11.35
CA TYR A 148 11.22 -1.04 -10.00
C TYR A 148 12.50 -1.89 -10.01
N ASP A 149 12.66 -2.72 -11.04
CA ASP A 149 13.77 -3.63 -11.26
C ASP A 149 14.74 -3.11 -12.34
N GLU A 150 14.82 -1.79 -12.53
CA GLU A 150 15.54 -1.19 -13.66
C GLU A 150 17.02 -1.60 -13.75
N HIS A 151 17.66 -1.85 -12.60
CA HIS A 151 19.06 -2.24 -12.54
C HIS A 151 19.29 -3.73 -12.84
N GLU A 152 18.35 -4.58 -12.43
CA GLU A 152 18.41 -6.04 -12.58
C GLU A 152 17.84 -6.52 -13.91
N ALA A 153 17.00 -5.70 -14.54
CA ALA A 153 16.27 -6.07 -15.75
C ALA A 153 17.21 -6.34 -16.93
N LYS A 154 17.08 -7.53 -17.51
CA LYS A 154 17.82 -7.97 -18.71
C LYS A 154 17.06 -7.69 -20.01
N GLU A 155 15.75 -7.51 -19.91
CA GLU A 155 14.86 -7.30 -21.03
C GLU A 155 14.42 -5.84 -21.14
N LEU A 156 14.05 -5.45 -22.35
CA LEU A 156 13.51 -4.12 -22.61
C LEU A 156 12.16 -3.96 -21.91
N ALA A 157 11.92 -2.78 -21.35
CA ALA A 157 10.65 -2.47 -20.71
C ALA A 157 9.46 -2.52 -21.69
N GLU A 158 8.43 -3.28 -21.34
CA GLU A 158 7.10 -3.19 -21.96
C GLU A 158 6.40 -1.94 -21.44
N LYS A 159 6.58 -0.83 -22.17
CA LYS A 159 6.24 0.53 -21.71
C LYS A 159 4.74 0.72 -21.40
N ASP A 160 3.89 -0.09 -22.02
CA ASP A 160 2.44 -0.03 -21.84
C ASP A 160 1.95 -0.82 -20.62
N ARG A 161 2.86 -1.48 -19.88
CA ARG A 161 2.54 -2.31 -18.70
C ARG A 161 3.42 -1.99 -17.48
N LEU A 162 4.07 -0.82 -17.45
CA LEU A 162 4.99 -0.43 -16.36
C LEU A 162 4.32 -0.43 -14.98
N ASN A 163 3.08 0.06 -14.90
CA ASN A 163 2.30 0.06 -13.66
C ASN A 163 1.96 -1.35 -13.20
N ASP A 164 1.59 -2.22 -14.14
CA ASP A 164 1.25 -3.61 -13.87
C ASP A 164 2.46 -4.45 -13.43
N LEU A 165 3.62 -4.21 -14.06
CA LEU A 165 4.89 -4.78 -13.64
C LEU A 165 5.23 -4.39 -12.19
N ALA A 166 5.16 -3.10 -11.86
CA ALA A 166 5.42 -2.62 -10.51
C ALA A 166 4.43 -3.22 -9.48
N ARG A 167 3.15 -3.32 -9.84
CA ARG A 167 2.12 -3.94 -8.99
C ARG A 167 2.37 -5.44 -8.77
N SER A 168 2.88 -6.15 -9.77
CA SER A 168 3.23 -7.56 -9.68
C SER A 168 4.44 -7.80 -8.76
N HIS A 169 5.46 -6.95 -8.83
CA HIS A 169 6.56 -6.98 -7.86
C HIS A 169 6.09 -6.68 -6.43
N PHE A 170 5.20 -5.70 -6.28
CA PHE A 170 4.57 -5.38 -4.98
C PHE A 170 3.79 -6.57 -4.42
N PHE A 171 2.98 -7.23 -5.24
CA PHE A 171 2.23 -8.42 -4.86
C PHE A 171 3.16 -9.54 -4.38
N ALA A 172 4.20 -9.85 -5.15
CA ALA A 172 5.19 -10.88 -4.79
C ALA A 172 5.93 -10.54 -3.48
N GLU A 173 6.21 -9.27 -3.21
CA GLU A 173 6.80 -8.84 -1.94
C GLU A 173 5.80 -9.00 -0.78
N CYS A 174 4.54 -8.64 -0.97
CA CYS A 174 3.48 -8.84 0.02
C CYS A 174 3.31 -10.32 0.36
N GLN A 175 3.38 -11.22 -0.63
CA GLN A 175 3.29 -12.67 -0.40
C GLN A 175 4.40 -13.14 0.55
N ARG A 176 5.66 -12.76 0.29
CA ARG A 176 6.78 -13.13 1.17
C ARG A 176 6.62 -12.63 2.61
N LEU A 177 6.05 -11.43 2.80
CA LEU A 177 5.81 -10.87 4.13
C LEU A 177 4.71 -11.64 4.87
N VAL A 178 3.62 -11.96 4.15
CA VAL A 178 2.53 -12.76 4.71
C VAL A 178 3.00 -14.18 5.03
N ASP A 179 3.85 -14.77 4.20
CA ASP A 179 4.49 -16.06 4.48
C ASP A 179 5.36 -16.01 5.74
N GLY A 180 6.11 -14.92 5.94
CA GLY A 180 6.86 -14.68 7.18
C GLY A 180 5.96 -14.62 8.42
N LEU A 181 4.82 -13.91 8.34
CA LEU A 181 3.84 -13.89 9.43
C LEU A 181 3.22 -15.26 9.68
N ASN A 182 2.96 -16.03 8.63
CA ASN A 182 2.40 -17.38 8.73
C ASN A 182 3.31 -18.33 9.51
N GLN A 183 4.63 -18.12 9.56
CA GLN A 183 5.54 -18.94 10.38
C GLN A 183 5.22 -18.87 11.89
N HIS A 184 4.53 -17.82 12.33
CA HIS A 184 4.13 -17.62 13.72
C HIS A 184 2.71 -18.08 14.05
N ILE A 185 1.92 -18.46 13.05
CA ILE A 185 0.56 -18.95 13.24
C ILE A 185 0.60 -20.46 13.55
N PRO A 186 -0.08 -20.94 14.59
CA PRO A 186 -0.20 -22.38 14.87
C PRO A 186 -0.81 -23.16 13.69
N GLY A 187 -0.32 -24.38 13.44
CA GLY A 187 -0.74 -25.18 12.27
C GLY A 187 -2.21 -25.61 12.24
N ASN A 188 -2.93 -25.49 13.35
CA ASN A 188 -4.36 -25.76 13.46
C ASN A 188 -5.24 -24.54 13.14
N GLN A 189 -4.66 -23.39 12.83
CA GLN A 189 -5.39 -22.18 12.42
C GLN A 189 -5.26 -21.92 10.92
N SER A 190 -6.23 -21.21 10.37
CA SER A 190 -6.18 -20.72 8.98
C SER A 190 -4.94 -19.84 8.76
N ARG A 191 -4.33 -19.95 7.58
CA ARG A 191 -3.20 -19.11 7.17
C ARG A 191 -3.68 -17.78 6.62
N LEU A 192 -2.90 -16.72 6.88
CA LEU A 192 -3.06 -15.43 6.22
C LEU A 192 -2.67 -15.56 4.74
N PHE A 193 -3.27 -14.73 3.90
CA PHE A 193 -2.97 -14.67 2.47
C PHE A 193 -3.09 -13.26 1.92
N VAL A 194 -2.45 -13.03 0.78
CA VAL A 194 -2.60 -11.80 -0.02
C VAL A 194 -3.82 -11.97 -0.94
N PRO A 195 -4.82 -11.06 -0.92
CA PRO A 195 -5.98 -11.17 -1.80
C PRO A 195 -5.55 -10.98 -3.26
N ASP A 196 -6.28 -11.63 -4.16
CA ASP A 196 -6.04 -11.56 -5.61
C ASP A 196 -6.02 -10.10 -6.12
N LEU A 197 -5.19 -9.81 -7.13
CA LEU A 197 -5.02 -8.47 -7.71
C LEU A 197 -6.31 -7.88 -8.29
N LYS A 198 -7.31 -8.71 -8.59
CA LYS A 198 -8.63 -8.31 -9.12
C LYS A 198 -9.60 -7.91 -8.01
N PHE A 199 -9.35 -8.33 -6.78
CA PHE A 199 -10.27 -8.14 -5.66
C PHE A 199 -10.39 -6.64 -5.30
N HIS A 200 -11.64 -6.16 -5.24
CA HIS A 200 -12.02 -4.87 -4.67
C HIS A 200 -11.21 -3.67 -5.20
N ARG A 201 -11.07 -3.60 -6.53
CA ARG A 201 -10.34 -2.57 -7.26
C ARG A 201 -11.24 -1.38 -7.63
N SER A 202 -10.68 -0.17 -7.52
CA SER A 202 -11.31 1.08 -7.95
C SER A 202 -10.64 1.70 -9.18
N ILE A 203 -9.44 1.23 -9.54
CA ILE A 203 -8.64 1.74 -10.66
C ILE A 203 -8.19 0.57 -11.55
N GLY A 204 -8.18 0.78 -12.86
CA GLY A 204 -7.67 -0.19 -13.85
C GLY A 204 -8.73 -1.14 -14.40
N GLU A 205 -8.27 -2.21 -15.04
CA GLU A 205 -9.12 -3.17 -15.77
C GLU A 205 -10.19 -3.84 -14.89
N PHE A 206 -9.90 -4.00 -13.60
CA PHE A 206 -10.80 -4.64 -12.63
C PHE A 206 -11.67 -3.66 -11.85
N ALA A 207 -11.58 -2.36 -12.15
CA ALA A 207 -12.40 -1.34 -11.48
C ALA A 207 -13.90 -1.65 -11.61
N GLY A 208 -14.60 -1.73 -10.48
CA GLY A 208 -16.04 -2.00 -10.44
C GLY A 208 -16.45 -3.43 -10.81
N LYS A 209 -15.51 -4.33 -11.12
CA LYS A 209 -15.82 -5.75 -11.37
C LYS A 209 -15.95 -6.52 -10.05
N THR A 210 -16.74 -7.59 -10.06
CA THR A 210 -17.12 -8.38 -8.89
C THR A 210 -16.27 -9.65 -8.79
N TYR A 211 -15.11 -9.55 -8.14
CA TYR A 211 -14.22 -10.70 -7.91
C TYR A 211 -14.11 -11.02 -6.41
N SER A 212 -14.02 -12.31 -6.09
CA SER A 212 -13.73 -12.80 -4.74
C SER A 212 -12.29 -12.48 -4.32
N VAL A 213 -11.94 -12.67 -3.05
CA VAL A 213 -10.54 -12.50 -2.55
C VAL A 213 -9.58 -13.53 -3.15
N ARG A 214 -10.10 -14.56 -3.83
CA ARG A 214 -9.35 -15.58 -4.56
C ARG A 214 -9.34 -15.37 -6.08
N GLY A 215 -9.95 -14.28 -6.56
CA GLY A 215 -9.95 -13.93 -7.98
C GLY A 215 -11.03 -14.62 -8.81
N GLU A 216 -12.03 -15.22 -8.16
CA GLU A 216 -13.18 -15.86 -8.83
C GLU A 216 -14.26 -14.80 -9.14
N PRO A 217 -14.89 -14.83 -10.32
CA PRO A 217 -16.00 -13.93 -10.61
C PRO A 217 -17.22 -14.28 -9.74
N LEU A 218 -17.89 -13.27 -9.21
CA LEU A 218 -19.10 -13.39 -8.41
C LEU A 218 -20.24 -12.60 -9.07
N SER A 219 -21.49 -13.03 -8.84
CA SER A 219 -22.66 -12.17 -9.12
C SER A 219 -22.64 -10.93 -8.24
N THR A 220 -23.44 -9.91 -8.58
CA THR A 220 -23.55 -8.69 -7.78
C THR A 220 -24.00 -9.01 -6.35
N GLU A 221 -24.99 -9.88 -6.20
CA GLU A 221 -25.56 -10.28 -4.92
C GLU A 221 -24.54 -11.06 -4.07
N GLU A 222 -23.86 -12.04 -4.68
CA GLU A 222 -22.79 -12.78 -4.01
C GLU A 222 -21.64 -11.88 -3.60
N TYR A 223 -21.28 -10.90 -4.44
CA TYR A 223 -20.21 -9.96 -4.14
C TYR A 223 -20.55 -9.05 -2.96
N GLN A 224 -21.78 -8.54 -2.85
CA GLN A 224 -22.17 -7.76 -1.66
C GLN A 224 -22.10 -8.58 -0.37
N LYS A 225 -22.58 -9.84 -0.42
CA LYS A 225 -22.45 -10.77 0.70
C LYS A 225 -20.98 -11.03 1.03
N HIS A 226 -20.16 -11.27 0.01
CA HIS A 226 -18.72 -11.49 0.15
C HIS A 226 -18.04 -10.30 0.82
N LEU A 227 -18.30 -9.07 0.36
CA LEU A 227 -17.74 -7.85 0.95
C LEU A 227 -18.10 -7.68 2.43
N ALA A 228 -19.35 -7.97 2.82
CA ALA A 228 -19.78 -7.91 4.20
C ALA A 228 -19.10 -8.95 5.10
N GLU A 229 -18.70 -10.10 4.54
CA GLU A 229 -18.01 -11.16 5.26
C GLU A 229 -16.50 -10.92 5.38
N ILE A 230 -15.84 -10.45 4.31
CA ILE A 230 -14.38 -10.43 4.22
C ILE A 230 -13.72 -9.07 4.47
N LEU A 231 -14.49 -7.99 4.69
CA LEU A 231 -13.99 -6.68 5.11
C LEU A 231 -14.32 -6.43 6.59
N PRO A 232 -13.55 -5.59 7.30
CA PRO A 232 -13.81 -5.30 8.71
C PRO A 232 -15.20 -4.70 8.91
N THR A 233 -15.98 -5.27 9.82
CA THR A 233 -17.30 -4.76 10.24
C THR A 233 -17.20 -3.95 11.53
N PRO A 234 -18.24 -3.20 11.92
CA PRO A 234 -18.28 -2.52 13.22
C PRO A 234 -18.09 -3.48 14.41
N GLU A 235 -18.56 -4.71 14.30
CA GLU A 235 -18.37 -5.75 15.32
C GLU A 235 -16.91 -6.21 15.40
N ASP A 236 -16.24 -6.38 14.26
CA ASP A 236 -14.80 -6.69 14.22
C ASP A 236 -13.97 -5.54 14.83
N GLU A 237 -14.35 -4.29 14.53
CA GLU A 237 -13.71 -3.08 15.08
C GLU A 237 -13.86 -3.05 16.61
N HIS A 238 -15.07 -3.23 17.12
CA HIS A 238 -15.34 -3.24 18.56
C HIS A 238 -14.59 -4.37 19.28
N LEU A 239 -14.61 -5.59 18.73
CA LEU A 239 -13.86 -6.71 19.31
C LEU A 239 -12.36 -6.43 19.36
N SER A 240 -11.80 -5.86 18.29
CA SER A 240 -10.39 -5.46 18.25
C SER A 240 -10.08 -4.39 19.30
N ASP A 241 -10.96 -3.41 19.46
CA ASP A 241 -10.79 -2.32 20.43
C ASP A 241 -10.85 -2.80 21.89
N GLU A 242 -11.67 -3.81 22.20
CA GLU A 242 -11.63 -4.45 23.52
C GLU A 242 -10.31 -5.20 23.75
N ILE A 243 -9.83 -5.94 22.75
CA ILE A 243 -8.53 -6.64 22.82
C ILE A 243 -7.39 -5.63 23.01
N PHE A 244 -7.44 -4.46 22.36
CA PHE A 244 -6.39 -3.44 22.49
C PHE A 244 -6.22 -2.88 23.91
N LYS A 245 -7.19 -3.10 24.81
CA LYS A 245 -7.07 -2.73 26.23
C LYS A 245 -6.25 -3.73 27.04
N GLU A 246 -6.06 -4.95 26.56
CA GLU A 246 -5.25 -5.98 27.23
C GLU A 246 -3.75 -5.69 27.10
N LYS A 247 -2.96 -5.74 28.18
CA LYS A 247 -1.53 -5.39 28.06
C LYS A 247 -0.70 -6.34 27.18
N ASP A 248 -1.22 -7.52 26.89
CA ASP A 248 -0.55 -8.61 26.17
C ASP A 248 -1.11 -8.87 24.76
N TRP A 249 -1.99 -8.00 24.22
CA TRP A 249 -2.47 -8.14 22.83
C TRP A 249 -1.35 -7.98 21.78
N VAL A 250 -0.26 -7.31 22.16
CA VAL A 250 0.95 -7.16 21.37
C VAL A 250 2.15 -7.50 22.25
N LEU A 251 2.93 -8.53 21.87
CA LEU A 251 4.09 -8.96 22.68
C LEU A 251 5.12 -7.84 22.80
N GLN A 252 5.81 -7.71 23.92
CA GLN A 252 6.99 -6.85 24.00
C GLN A 252 8.18 -7.53 23.32
N MET A 253 9.06 -6.75 22.69
CA MET A 253 10.34 -7.28 22.23
C MET A 253 11.30 -7.27 23.42
N ASN A 254 11.77 -8.45 23.80
CA ASN A 254 12.91 -8.61 24.71
C ASN A 254 14.21 -8.34 23.95
#